data_AF-A0A7J8X971-F1
#
_entry.id   AF-A0A7J8X971-F1
#
_cell.length_a   1.000
_cell.length_b   1.000
_cell.length_c   1.000
_cell.angle_alpha   90.00
_cell.angle_beta   90.00
_cell.angle_gamma   90.00
#
_symmetry.space_group_name_H-M   'P 1'
#
loop_
_entity.id
_entity.type
_entity.pdbx_description
1 polymer ?
#
loop_
_entity_poly.entity_id
_entity_poly.type
_entity_poly.pdbx_seq_one_letter_code
_entity_poly.pdbx_strand_id
1 'polypeptide(L)'
;MLIEVYKKHHPPTLGDEVWRLEKIGKDGAFHKKLAFEGVNTVQDFLKMSVVDPPKIRKILGPGMSEKTWDVTIKHAKTCVMGNKYYVFQGTNYRIFLNPICQL
;
A
#
# COMPACT_ATOMS: atom_id res chain seq x y z
N MET A 1 25.88 -0.92 13.65
CA MET A 1 25.31 -0.89 12.29
C MET A 1 23.89 -0.33 12.40
N LEU A 2 23.70 1.00 12.25
CA LEU A 2 22.44 1.70 12.59
C LEU A 2 21.72 2.34 11.38
N ILE A 3 22.13 2.03 10.15
CA ILE A 3 21.74 2.80 8.96
C ILE A 3 20.49 2.24 8.24
N GLU A 4 19.86 1.18 8.75
CA GLU A 4 18.78 0.46 8.04
C GLU A 4 17.36 0.84 8.50
N VAL A 5 17.22 1.58 9.60
CA VAL A 5 15.92 1.86 10.22
C VAL A 5 15.11 2.91 9.46
N TYR A 6 15.74 3.82 8.70
CA TYR A 6 15.06 4.97 8.09
C TYR A 6 15.07 4.98 6.55
N LYS A 7 15.78 4.05 5.90
CA LYS A 7 15.90 4.03 4.45
C LYS A 7 14.62 3.52 3.79
N LYS A 8 14.20 4.15 2.70
CA LYS A 8 13.17 3.60 1.83
C LYS A 8 13.76 2.42 1.05
N HIS A 9 13.02 1.33 0.95
CA HIS A 9 13.44 0.16 0.20
C HIS A 9 13.05 0.31 -1.28
N HIS A 10 13.93 -0.14 -2.18
CA HIS A 10 13.71 -0.15 -3.63
C HIS A 10 14.08 -1.54 -4.20
N PRO A 11 13.11 -2.43 -4.47
CA PRO A 11 11.67 -2.26 -4.24
C PRO A 11 11.29 -2.36 -2.76
N PRO A 12 10.14 -1.81 -2.35
CA PRO A 12 9.55 -2.12 -1.06
C PRO A 12 9.04 -3.57 -1.02
N THR A 13 8.84 -4.08 0.19
CA THR A 13 8.18 -5.36 0.43
C THR A 13 6.75 -5.15 0.91
N LEU A 14 5.89 -6.16 0.76
CA LEU A 14 4.48 -6.09 1.20
C LEU A 14 4.34 -5.79 2.70
N GLY A 15 5.27 -6.31 3.51
CA GLY A 15 5.28 -6.16 4.96
C GLY A 15 5.97 -4.88 5.45
N ASP A 16 6.58 -4.09 4.56
CA ASP A 16 7.16 -2.81 4.95
C ASP A 16 6.07 -1.88 5.50
N GLU A 17 6.41 -1.11 6.53
CA GLU A 17 5.54 -0.03 7.00
C GLU A 17 5.28 0.98 5.89
N VAL A 18 4.07 1.54 5.83
CA VAL A 18 3.63 2.39 4.72
C VAL A 18 4.48 3.66 4.55
N TRP A 19 5.11 4.14 5.63
CA TRP A 19 6.03 5.28 5.56
C TRP A 19 7.33 4.97 4.78
N ARG A 20 7.64 3.70 4.49
CA ARG A 20 8.73 3.31 3.59
C ARG A 20 8.43 3.69 2.13
N LEU A 21 7.18 3.96 1.75
CA LEU A 21 6.84 4.42 0.40
C LEU A 21 7.34 5.84 0.14
N GLU A 22 7.80 6.12 -1.09
CA GLU A 22 8.14 7.48 -1.50
C GLU A 22 7.02 8.47 -1.19
N LYS A 23 7.41 9.70 -0.82
CA LYS A 23 6.50 10.81 -0.45
C LYS A 23 5.67 10.63 0.83
N ILE A 24 5.75 9.48 1.50
CA ILE A 24 5.22 9.31 2.86
C ILE A 24 6.40 9.38 3.83
N GLY A 25 6.38 10.32 4.77
CA GLY A 25 7.39 10.44 5.82
C GLY A 25 6.97 9.70 7.09
N LYS A 26 7.92 9.07 7.79
CA LYS A 26 7.66 8.48 9.13
C LYS A 26 7.12 9.56 10.05
N ASP A 27 6.06 9.23 10.78
CA ASP A 27 5.30 10.12 11.67
C ASP A 27 4.76 11.43 11.03
N GLY A 28 4.80 11.51 9.69
CA GLY A 28 4.26 12.62 8.91
C GLY A 28 2.75 12.56 8.77
N ALA A 29 2.17 13.61 8.19
CA ALA A 29 0.71 13.76 8.08
C ALA A 29 0.05 12.58 7.36
N PHE A 30 0.58 12.14 6.21
CA PHE A 30 0.02 10.98 5.49
C PHE A 30 0.16 9.68 6.27
N HIS A 31 1.31 9.46 6.90
CA HIS A 31 1.53 8.26 7.71
C HIS A 31 0.50 8.16 8.84
N LYS A 32 0.29 9.25 9.60
CA LYS A 32 -0.68 9.29 10.70
C LYS A 32 -2.11 9.08 10.23
N LYS A 33 -2.52 9.71 9.12
CA LYS A 33 -3.86 9.53 8.54
C LYS A 33 -4.11 8.11 8.06
N LEU A 34 -3.13 7.51 7.39
CA LEU A 34 -3.20 6.12 6.93
C LEU A 34 -3.28 5.15 8.11
N ALA A 35 -2.41 5.31 9.11
CA ALA A 35 -2.40 4.47 10.30
C ALA A 35 -3.70 4.56 11.10
N PHE A 36 -4.30 5.76 11.22
CA PHE A 36 -5.60 5.96 11.86
C PHE A 36 -6.72 5.14 11.19
N GLU A 37 -6.64 4.94 9.88
CA GLU A 37 -7.58 4.16 9.08
C GLU A 37 -7.16 2.68 8.92
N GLY A 38 -6.13 2.24 9.64
CA GLY A 38 -5.64 0.86 9.62
C GLY A 38 -4.74 0.51 8.42
N VAL A 39 -4.30 1.50 7.64
CA VAL A 39 -3.38 1.30 6.51
C VAL A 39 -1.94 1.43 7.02
N ASN A 40 -1.39 0.33 7.54
CA ASN A 40 -0.09 0.34 8.21
C ASN A 40 1.04 -0.18 7.33
N THR A 41 0.75 -1.07 6.39
CA THR A 41 1.75 -1.71 5.52
C THR A 41 1.61 -1.30 4.05
N VAL A 42 2.64 -1.58 3.25
CA VAL A 42 2.58 -1.45 1.79
C VAL A 42 1.47 -2.32 1.19
N GLN A 43 1.25 -3.52 1.73
CA GLN A 43 0.14 -4.39 1.31
C GLN A 43 -1.22 -3.75 1.58
N ASP A 44 -1.44 -3.16 2.76
CA ASP A 44 -2.71 -2.50 3.08
C ASP A 44 -2.97 -1.32 2.15
N PHE A 45 -1.93 -0.53 1.88
CA PHE A 45 -1.99 0.61 0.98
C PHE A 45 -2.39 0.19 -0.44
N LEU A 46 -1.71 -0.83 -0.98
CA LEU A 46 -2.01 -1.36 -2.31
C LEU A 46 -3.41 -1.99 -2.36
N LYS A 47 -3.78 -2.79 -1.36
CA LYS A 47 -5.11 -3.39 -1.27
C LYS A 47 -6.20 -2.33 -1.28
N MET A 48 -6.10 -1.29 -0.46
CA MET A 48 -7.09 -0.22 -0.43
C MET A 48 -7.11 0.56 -1.74
N SER A 49 -5.96 0.75 -2.40
CA SER A 49 -5.91 1.38 -3.73
C SER A 49 -6.59 0.59 -4.85
N VAL A 50 -6.79 -0.71 -4.67
CA VAL A 50 -7.50 -1.60 -5.61
C VAL A 50 -8.97 -1.71 -5.23
N VAL A 51 -9.26 -1.98 -3.96
CA VAL A 51 -10.61 -2.30 -3.46
C VAL A 51 -11.48 -1.06 -3.28
N ASP A 52 -10.90 0.06 -2.82
CA ASP A 52 -11.63 1.31 -2.59
C ASP A 52 -10.76 2.54 -2.92
N PRO A 53 -10.50 2.81 -4.21
CA PRO A 53 -9.70 3.96 -4.64
C PRO A 53 -10.24 5.31 -4.11
N PRO A 54 -11.56 5.59 -4.10
CA PRO A 54 -12.09 6.83 -3.53
C PRO A 54 -11.75 7.00 -2.05
N LYS A 55 -11.83 5.92 -1.24
CA LYS A 55 -11.51 5.99 0.19
C LYS A 55 -10.06 6.35 0.43
N ILE A 56 -9.10 5.68 -0.22
CA ILE A 56 -7.67 6.00 0.03
C ILE A 56 -7.33 7.43 -0.39
N ARG A 57 -7.94 7.94 -1.47
CA ARG A 57 -7.81 9.34 -1.88
C ARG A 57 -8.40 10.30 -0.83
N LYS A 58 -9.57 9.98 -0.27
CA LYS A 58 -10.18 10.76 0.82
C LYS A 58 -9.32 10.80 2.08
N ILE A 59 -8.72 9.67 2.48
CA ILE A 59 -7.85 9.58 3.65
C ILE A 59 -6.63 10.50 3.50
N LEU A 60 -5.98 10.46 2.34
CA LEU A 60 -4.80 11.28 2.07
C LEU A 60 -5.17 12.77 1.93
N GLY A 61 -6.34 13.04 1.35
CA GLY A 61 -6.94 14.36 1.25
C GLY A 61 -6.18 15.29 0.29
N PRO A 62 -6.51 16.60 0.29
CA PRO A 62 -6.00 17.56 -0.70
C PRO A 62 -4.49 17.80 -0.63
N GLY A 63 -3.84 17.44 0.50
CA GLY A 63 -2.38 17.51 0.61
C GLY A 63 -1.66 16.54 -0.33
N MET A 64 -2.31 15.46 -0.74
CA MET A 64 -1.76 14.49 -1.69
C MET A 64 -2.12 14.90 -3.12
N SER A 65 -1.23 15.66 -3.76
CA SER A 65 -1.39 16.01 -5.18
C SER A 65 -1.30 14.78 -6.08
N GLU A 66 -1.87 14.85 -7.30
CA GLU A 66 -1.80 13.75 -8.29
C GLU A 66 -0.35 13.32 -8.56
N LYS A 67 0.57 14.27 -8.73
CA LYS A 67 2.00 13.97 -8.92
C LYS A 67 2.59 13.20 -7.73
N THR A 68 2.21 13.55 -6.51
CA THR A 68 2.69 12.88 -5.30
C THR A 68 2.10 11.48 -5.18
N TRP A 69 0.81 11.35 -5.48
CA TRP A 69 0.12 10.07 -5.55
C TRP A 69 0.78 9.13 -6.56
N ASP A 70 1.00 9.60 -7.79
CA ASP A 70 1.59 8.80 -8.88
C ASP A 70 2.96 8.24 -8.51
N VAL A 71 3.80 9.07 -7.89
CA VAL A 71 5.12 8.64 -7.39
C VAL A 71 4.96 7.58 -6.30
N THR A 72 4.06 7.81 -5.34
CA THR A 72 3.81 6.90 -4.21
C THR A 72 3.30 5.54 -4.70
N ILE A 73 2.27 5.53 -5.55
CA ILE A 73 1.64 4.30 -6.04
C ILE A 73 2.55 3.54 -7.02
N LYS A 74 3.33 4.25 -7.86
CA LYS A 74 4.32 3.62 -8.74
C LYS A 74 5.40 2.93 -7.92
N HIS A 75 5.88 3.58 -6.86
CA HIS A 75 6.85 2.98 -5.95
C HIS A 75 6.26 1.75 -5.22
N ALA A 76 5.03 1.84 -4.70
CA ALA A 76 4.39 0.68 -4.06
C ALA A 76 4.23 -0.50 -5.02
N LYS A 77 3.90 -0.23 -6.29
CA LYS A 77 3.72 -1.26 -7.33
C LYS A 77 5.02 -1.91 -7.82
N THR A 78 6.21 -1.43 -7.45
CA THR A 78 7.46 -2.17 -7.70
C THR A 78 7.66 -3.34 -6.73
N CYS A 79 6.82 -3.44 -5.69
CA CYS A 79 6.82 -4.55 -4.75
C CYS A 79 6.64 -5.90 -5.45
N VAL A 80 7.47 -6.88 -5.08
CA VAL A 80 7.31 -8.26 -5.53
C VAL A 80 6.13 -8.88 -4.77
N MET A 81 5.04 -9.19 -5.50
CA MET A 81 3.82 -9.75 -4.89
C MET A 81 3.98 -11.20 -4.41
N GLY A 82 4.99 -11.90 -4.91
CA GLY A 82 5.17 -13.32 -4.66
C GLY A 82 4.01 -14.16 -5.20
N ASN A 83 3.92 -15.40 -4.72
CA ASN A 83 2.98 -16.42 -5.23
C ASN A 83 1.83 -16.72 -4.26
N LYS A 84 1.56 -15.83 -3.30
CA LYS A 84 0.48 -16.00 -2.33
C LYS A 84 -0.84 -15.57 -2.98
N TYR A 85 -1.82 -16.46 -2.93
CA TYR A 85 -3.18 -16.17 -3.41
C TYR A 85 -4.20 -16.42 -2.30
N TYR A 86 -5.22 -15.57 -2.27
CA TYR A 86 -6.43 -15.78 -1.49
C TYR A 86 -7.48 -16.42 -2.38
N VAL A 87 -8.16 -17.43 -1.86
CA VAL A 87 -9.20 -18.15 -2.59
C VAL A 87 -10.53 -17.85 -1.93
N PHE A 88 -11.47 -17.33 -2.72
CA PHE A 88 -12.88 -17.26 -2.34
C PHE A 88 -13.66 -18.26 -3.17
N GLN A 89 -14.39 -19.15 -2.51
CA GLN A 89 -15.08 -20.28 -3.14
C GLN A 89 -16.57 -20.22 -2.83
N GLY A 90 -17.38 -20.19 -3.89
CA GLY A 90 -18.82 -20.40 -3.84
C GLY A 90 -19.21 -21.76 -4.43
N THR A 91 -20.50 -22.05 -4.49
CA THR A 91 -21.03 -23.34 -4.95
C THR A 91 -20.56 -23.73 -6.36
N ASN A 92 -20.43 -22.74 -7.27
CA ASN A 92 -20.08 -22.96 -8.68
C ASN A 92 -18.94 -22.07 -9.19
N TYR A 93 -18.19 -21.42 -8.31
CA TYR A 93 -17.08 -20.55 -8.72
C TYR A 93 -15.94 -20.53 -7.71
N ARG A 94 -14.75 -20.23 -8.22
CA ARG A 94 -13.54 -20.04 -7.43
C ARG A 94 -12.83 -18.79 -7.93
N ILE A 95 -12.65 -17.83 -7.04
CA ILE A 95 -11.94 -16.58 -7.33
C ILE A 95 -10.57 -16.66 -6.67
N PHE A 96 -9.53 -16.41 -7.46
CA PHE A 96 -8.17 -16.25 -6.97
C PHE A 96 -7.85 -14.76 -6.94
N LEU A 97 -7.42 -14.28 -5.77
CA LEU A 97 -7.01 -12.90 -5.58
C LEU A 97 -5.55 -12.89 -5.19
N ASN A 98 -4.76 -12.02 -5.84
CA ASN A 98 -3.40 -11.77 -5.41
C ASN A 98 -3.37 -11.06 -4.03
N PRO A 99 -2.19 -10.78 -3.44
CA PRO A 99 -2.11 -10.19 -2.11
C PRO A 99 -2.77 -8.81 -1.92
N ILE A 100 -3.04 -8.11 -3.03
CA ILE A 100 -3.64 -6.78 -3.05
C ILE A 100 -5.11 -6.81 -3.50
N CYS A 101 -5.73 -8.00 -3.49
CA CYS A 101 -7.13 -8.21 -3.87
C CYS A 101 -7.45 -7.88 -5.35
N GLN A 102 -6.45 -8.01 -6.22
CA GLN A 102 -6.64 -7.95 -7.67
C GLN A 102 -6.76 -9.36 -8.24
N LEU A 103 -7.66 -9.52 -9.22
CA LEU A 103 -7.86 -10.74 -10.01
C LEU A 103 -6.66 -11.03 -10.93
#